data_AF-A0A378H5H4-F1
#
_entry.id   AF-A0A378H5H4-F1
#
_cell.length_a   1.000
_cell.length_b   1.000
_cell.length_c   1.000
_cell.angle_alpha   90.00
_cell.angle_beta   90.00
_cell.angle_gamma   90.00
#
_symmetry.space_group_name_H-M   'P 1'
#
loop_
_entity.id
_entity.type
_entity.pdbx_description
1 polymer ?
#
loop_
_entity_poly.entity_id
_entity_poly.type
_entity_poly.pdbx_seq_one_letter_code
_entity_poly.pdbx_strand_id
1 'polypeptide(L)'
;MRFSIICSLVLPSEPLSSSAGPTYSARKKRNVVVIDYPRYMQAIYDIINKPISSFDLTTRRGMAPLAFALAALSGRRMIEIMLQGEFSVAGKYTVTFLGQAKKRSEDKGVSRKIYTLCDADLFVSLVNQLRSCPAAADFDEVVKGYGENDTRSENGRINAILATAFNPWVKTFLGDDRRVYKDSRAIYARIAYEMFFRVDPRWKNVDEDVFFMEILGHDDENTQLHYKQFKLANFSRTWRPHVGEENTRLAALQKAG
;
A
#
# COMPACT_ATOMS: atom_id res chain seq x y z
N MET A 1 27.59 40.20 3.22
CA MET A 1 26.44 39.76 2.40
C MET A 1 26.39 38.24 2.37
N ARG A 2 25.45 37.61 3.08
CA ARG A 2 25.17 36.18 2.92
C ARG A 2 24.06 36.06 1.88
N PHE A 3 24.43 36.01 0.60
CA PHE A 3 23.49 35.59 -0.44
C PHE A 3 23.10 34.13 -0.13
N SER A 4 21.80 33.90 0.05
CA SER A 4 21.28 32.58 0.41
C SER A 4 21.52 31.62 -0.76
N ILE A 5 22.42 30.65 -0.56
CA ILE A 5 22.80 29.60 -1.53
C ILE A 5 21.56 28.88 -2.11
N ILE A 6 20.45 28.87 -1.37
CA ILE A 6 19.17 28.30 -1.79
C ILE A 6 18.62 28.96 -3.06
N CYS A 7 18.79 30.28 -3.25
CA CYS A 7 18.31 30.96 -4.45
C CYS A 7 19.08 30.57 -5.72
N SER A 8 20.33 30.11 -5.58
CA SER A 8 21.17 29.68 -6.70
C SER A 8 20.99 28.21 -7.09
N LEU A 9 20.24 27.43 -6.30
CA LEU A 9 19.91 26.02 -6.58
C LEU A 9 18.51 25.85 -7.22
N VAL A 10 17.84 26.96 -7.53
CA VAL A 10 16.55 26.95 -8.24
C VAL A 10 16.82 26.70 -9.72
N LEU A 11 16.12 25.73 -10.32
CA LEU A 11 16.19 25.48 -11.76
C LEU A 11 15.87 26.80 -12.51
N PRO A 12 16.65 27.16 -13.56
CA PRO A 12 16.43 28.39 -14.28
C PRO A 12 15.02 28.44 -14.87
N SER A 13 14.44 29.63 -14.90
CA SER A 13 13.07 29.92 -15.34
C SER A 13 12.92 29.84 -16.86
N GLU A 14 13.35 28.75 -17.50
CA GLU A 14 12.90 28.46 -18.86
C GLU A 14 11.45 27.96 -18.82
N PRO A 15 10.57 28.40 -19.72
CA PRO A 15 9.20 27.91 -19.75
C PRO A 15 9.22 26.42 -20.11
N LEU A 16 8.59 25.58 -19.28
CA LEU A 16 8.19 24.22 -19.63
C LEU A 16 7.11 24.27 -20.74
N SER A 17 7.44 24.78 -21.92
CA SER A 17 6.51 24.90 -23.04
C SER A 17 7.20 24.63 -24.38
N SER A 18 7.67 23.40 -24.59
CA SER A 18 7.70 22.84 -25.95
C SER A 18 7.92 21.33 -25.90
N SER A 19 6.98 20.60 -26.50
CA SER A 19 6.95 19.13 -26.72
C SER A 19 6.52 18.26 -25.54
N ALA A 20 5.24 18.32 -25.17
CA ALA A 20 4.64 17.24 -24.40
C ALA A 20 3.29 16.86 -25.02
N GLY A 21 3.22 15.63 -25.57
CA GLY A 21 1.94 14.93 -25.66
C GLY A 21 1.27 14.85 -24.27
N PRO A 22 0.01 14.39 -24.16
CA PRO A 22 -0.71 14.41 -22.88
C PRO A 22 0.19 13.90 -21.76
N THR A 23 0.34 14.72 -20.71
CA THR A 23 1.23 14.44 -19.57
C THR A 23 1.03 12.99 -19.11
N TYR A 24 2.07 12.32 -18.63
CA TYR A 24 2.01 10.90 -18.23
C TYR A 24 0.79 10.58 -17.33
N SER A 25 0.41 11.53 -16.46
CA SER A 25 -0.79 11.45 -15.63
C SER A 25 -2.11 11.49 -16.43
N ALA A 26 -2.22 12.30 -17.48
CA ALA A 26 -3.38 12.34 -18.36
C ALA A 26 -3.55 11.04 -19.16
N ARG A 27 -2.46 10.43 -19.64
CA ARG A 27 -2.48 9.09 -20.27
C ARG A 27 -2.94 8.01 -19.28
N LYS A 28 -2.44 8.05 -18.04
CA LYS A 28 -2.82 7.11 -16.97
C LYS A 28 -4.32 7.15 -16.67
N LYS A 29 -4.95 8.34 -16.64
CA LYS A 29 -6.39 8.50 -16.39
C LYS A 29 -7.28 7.86 -17.46
N ARG A 30 -6.78 7.73 -18.69
CA ARG A 30 -7.51 7.13 -19.83
C ARG A 30 -7.29 5.63 -19.99
N ASN A 31 -6.34 5.06 -19.24
CA ASN A 31 -6.01 3.64 -19.26
C ASN A 31 -6.40 2.99 -17.93
N VAL A 32 -7.69 2.70 -17.80
CA VAL A 32 -8.25 2.04 -16.62
C VAL A 32 -7.72 0.62 -16.50
N VAL A 33 -7.43 0.19 -15.26
CA VAL A 33 -7.08 -1.19 -14.94
C VAL A 33 -8.24 -1.81 -14.18
N VAL A 34 -8.78 -2.92 -14.69
CA VAL A 34 -9.87 -3.65 -14.04
C VAL A 34 -9.28 -4.71 -13.12
N ILE A 35 -9.74 -4.77 -11.88
CA ILE A 35 -9.40 -5.81 -10.90
C ILE A 35 -10.65 -6.62 -10.63
N ASP A 36 -10.57 -7.94 -10.79
CA ASP A 36 -11.60 -8.86 -10.33
C ASP A 36 -11.58 -8.89 -8.80
N TYR A 37 -12.61 -8.34 -8.18
CA TYR A 37 -12.65 -8.12 -6.73
C TYR A 37 -12.62 -9.43 -5.93
N PRO A 38 -13.48 -10.44 -6.20
CA PRO A 38 -13.44 -11.71 -5.47
C PRO A 38 -12.10 -12.43 -5.60
N ARG A 39 -11.53 -12.51 -6.82
CA ARG A 39 -10.24 -13.18 -7.04
C ARG A 39 -9.10 -12.46 -6.30
N TYR A 40 -9.08 -11.13 -6.36
CA TYR A 40 -8.09 -10.33 -5.64
C TYR A 40 -8.23 -10.50 -4.12
N MET A 41 -9.44 -10.36 -3.58
CA MET A 41 -9.69 -10.49 -2.14
C MET A 41 -9.42 -11.90 -1.63
N GLN A 42 -9.73 -12.94 -2.40
CA GLN A 42 -9.39 -14.32 -2.04
C GLN A 42 -7.87 -14.50 -1.96
N ALA A 43 -7.12 -14.02 -2.96
CA ALA A 43 -5.66 -14.16 -2.96
C ALA A 43 -5.01 -13.42 -1.78
N ILE A 44 -5.53 -12.24 -1.40
CA ILE A 44 -5.09 -11.52 -0.20
C ILE A 44 -5.47 -12.29 1.07
N TYR A 45 -6.68 -12.82 1.14
CA TYR A 45 -7.16 -13.64 2.26
C TYR A 45 -6.28 -14.88 2.47
N ASP A 46 -5.94 -15.58 1.39
CA ASP A 46 -5.09 -16.78 1.43
C ASP A 46 -3.67 -16.46 1.94
N ILE A 47 -3.16 -15.24 1.70
CA ILE A 47 -1.86 -14.80 2.23
C ILE A 47 -1.97 -14.56 3.73
N ILE A 48 -2.96 -13.81 4.21
CA ILE A 48 -3.04 -13.43 5.63
C ILE A 48 -3.44 -14.58 6.56
N ASN A 49 -4.03 -15.66 6.03
CA ASN A 49 -4.39 -16.84 6.81
C ASN A 49 -3.33 -17.95 6.76
N LYS A 50 -2.27 -17.79 5.98
CA LYS A 50 -1.13 -18.70 6.04
C LYS A 50 -0.39 -18.53 7.37
N PRO A 51 -0.02 -19.64 8.04
CA PRO A 51 0.84 -19.56 9.22
C PRO A 51 2.12 -18.78 8.90
N ILE A 52 2.57 -17.94 9.82
CA ILE A 52 3.76 -17.09 9.59
C ILE A 52 5.00 -17.91 9.22
N SER A 53 5.13 -19.12 9.77
CA SER A 53 6.19 -20.09 9.49
C SER A 53 6.19 -20.65 8.07
N SER A 54 5.11 -20.46 7.30
CA SER A 54 5.05 -20.88 5.90
C SER A 54 5.73 -19.90 4.93
N PHE A 55 6.08 -18.69 5.41
CA PHE A 55 6.84 -17.71 4.65
C PHE A 55 8.33 -17.83 4.96
N ASP A 56 9.18 -17.73 3.96
CA ASP A 56 10.61 -17.52 4.17
C ASP A 56 10.87 -16.06 4.58
N LEU A 57 10.77 -15.78 5.87
CA LEU A 57 11.02 -14.43 6.40
C LEU A 57 12.49 -14.19 6.75
N THR A 58 13.41 -15.03 6.26
CA THR A 58 14.85 -14.80 6.35
C THR A 58 15.38 -13.95 5.20
N THR A 59 14.61 -13.84 4.11
CA THR A 59 14.98 -13.06 2.92
C THR A 59 14.05 -11.88 2.67
N ARG A 60 14.60 -10.80 2.11
CA ARG A 60 13.82 -9.62 1.69
C ARG A 60 12.74 -9.96 0.68
N ARG A 61 12.94 -10.99 -0.15
CA ARG A 61 11.94 -11.42 -1.13
C ARG A 61 10.82 -12.23 -0.49
N GLY A 62 11.13 -13.10 0.46
CA GLY A 62 10.13 -13.96 1.07
C GLY A 62 9.14 -13.22 1.97
N MET A 63 9.47 -12.02 2.45
CA MET A 63 8.52 -11.14 3.14
C MET A 63 7.60 -10.33 2.20
N ALA A 64 7.87 -10.30 0.89
CA ALA A 64 7.09 -9.54 -0.09
C ALA A 64 5.58 -9.85 -0.12
N PRO A 65 5.14 -11.13 -0.06
CA PRO A 65 3.72 -11.47 -0.09
C PRO A 65 2.95 -10.84 1.08
N LEU A 66 3.46 -11.02 2.30
CA LEU A 66 2.83 -10.51 3.51
C LEU A 66 2.88 -8.97 3.55
N ALA A 67 4.01 -8.38 3.20
CA ALA A 67 4.16 -6.92 3.13
C ALA A 67 3.20 -6.28 2.13
N PHE A 68 2.99 -6.89 0.96
CA PHE A 68 2.04 -6.40 -0.03
C PHE A 68 0.60 -6.59 0.43
N ALA A 69 0.27 -7.75 1.02
CA ALA A 69 -1.08 -8.01 1.53
C ALA A 69 -1.48 -6.99 2.61
N LEU A 70 -0.59 -6.68 3.56
CA LEU A 70 -0.85 -5.68 4.59
C LEU A 70 -1.03 -4.26 4.02
N ALA A 71 -0.25 -3.89 3.00
CA ALA A 71 -0.46 -2.63 2.28
C ALA A 71 -1.79 -2.61 1.50
N ALA A 72 -2.17 -3.72 0.89
CA ALA A 72 -3.44 -3.87 0.17
C ALA A 72 -4.66 -3.75 1.09
N LEU A 73 -4.55 -4.23 2.34
CA LEU A 73 -5.64 -4.24 3.32
C LEU A 73 -5.85 -2.88 4.01
N SER A 74 -4.84 -2.01 4.03
CA SER A 74 -4.85 -0.72 4.77
C SER A 74 -4.61 0.52 3.90
N GLY A 75 -4.18 0.28 2.65
CA GLY A 75 -3.76 1.31 1.71
C GLY A 75 -2.53 2.10 2.13
N ARG A 76 -1.77 1.66 3.15
CA ARG A 76 -0.58 2.38 3.62
C ARG A 76 0.59 2.22 2.64
N ARG A 77 1.52 3.17 2.67
CA ARG A 77 2.75 3.11 1.87
C ARG A 77 3.68 2.03 2.42
N MET A 78 4.57 1.53 1.57
CA MET A 78 5.57 0.51 1.96
C MET A 78 6.29 0.89 3.25
N ILE A 79 6.80 2.13 3.35
CA ILE A 79 7.55 2.58 4.53
C ILE A 79 6.68 2.72 5.79
N GLU A 80 5.39 2.99 5.62
CA GLU A 80 4.42 3.04 6.71
C GLU A 80 4.11 1.63 7.22
N ILE A 81 4.07 0.62 6.35
CA ILE A 81 3.92 -0.79 6.76
C ILE A 81 5.20 -1.32 7.37
N MET A 82 6.36 -1.06 6.76
CA MET A 82 7.61 -1.75 7.10
C MET A 82 8.41 -1.10 8.23
N LEU A 83 8.21 0.19 8.50
CA LEU A 83 9.08 0.94 9.42
C LEU A 83 8.29 1.85 10.37
N GLN A 84 7.77 2.97 9.85
CA GLN A 84 7.39 4.12 10.71
C GLN A 84 5.90 4.20 11.07
N GLY A 85 5.04 3.36 10.49
CA GLY A 85 3.60 3.43 10.77
C GLY A 85 3.26 2.78 12.10
N GLU A 86 2.43 3.40 12.90
CA GLU A 86 1.95 2.84 14.16
C GLU A 86 0.45 2.57 14.04
N PHE A 87 0.01 1.38 14.45
CA PHE A 87 -1.37 0.93 14.30
C PHE A 87 -1.90 0.44 15.64
N SER A 88 -3.07 0.93 16.02
CA SER A 88 -3.83 0.43 17.18
C SER A 88 -5.28 0.17 16.78
N VAL A 89 -5.85 -0.89 17.35
CA VAL A 89 -7.20 -1.34 17.00
C VAL A 89 -8.23 -0.33 17.50
N ALA A 90 -9.14 0.09 16.62
CA ALA A 90 -10.21 1.04 16.93
C ALA A 90 -11.62 0.45 16.69
N GLY A 91 -11.69 -0.79 16.21
CA GLY A 91 -12.91 -1.53 15.88
C GLY A 91 -12.62 -2.65 14.89
N LYS A 92 -13.61 -3.49 14.58
CA LYS A 92 -13.41 -4.71 13.76
C LYS A 92 -12.73 -4.47 12.41
N TYR A 93 -13.08 -3.38 11.73
CA TYR A 93 -12.55 -3.03 10.40
C TYR A 93 -11.92 -1.64 10.38
N THR A 94 -11.45 -1.16 11.54
CA THR A 94 -10.85 0.18 11.66
C THR A 94 -9.68 0.18 12.64
N VAL A 95 -8.62 0.88 12.26
CA VAL A 95 -7.45 1.13 13.11
C VAL A 95 -7.17 2.62 13.22
N THR A 96 -6.58 3.03 14.33
CA THR A 96 -5.94 4.33 14.47
C THR A 96 -4.51 4.21 13.94
N PHE A 97 -4.12 5.13 13.07
CA PHE A 97 -2.83 5.15 12.39
C PHE A 97 -2.04 6.43 12.70
N LEU A 98 -0.77 6.29 13.08
CA LEU A 98 0.22 7.38 13.17
C LEU A 98 1.43 7.12 12.26
N GLY A 99 2.27 8.13 12.06
CA GLY A 99 3.47 8.00 11.23
C GLY A 99 3.20 8.14 9.73
N GLN A 100 2.31 9.05 9.34
CA GLN A 100 2.00 9.33 7.94
C GLN A 100 3.26 9.83 7.20
N ALA A 101 3.74 9.09 6.20
CA ALA A 101 4.89 9.51 5.41
C ALA A 101 4.52 10.66 4.46
N LYS A 102 5.55 11.40 4.01
CA LYS A 102 5.46 12.59 3.14
C LYS A 102 4.72 13.79 3.75
N LYS A 103 4.72 13.90 5.08
CA LYS A 103 4.27 15.09 5.79
C LYS A 103 5.43 15.99 6.15
N ARG A 104 5.17 17.30 6.17
CA ARG A 104 6.09 18.29 6.76
C ARG A 104 6.10 18.07 8.28
N SER A 105 7.16 18.55 8.95
CA SER A 105 7.50 18.20 10.34
C SER A 105 6.36 18.38 11.34
N GLU A 106 5.50 19.38 11.12
CA GLU A 106 4.42 19.79 12.01
C GLU A 106 3.25 18.79 12.07
N ASP A 107 3.06 17.97 11.03
CA ASP A 107 1.92 17.03 10.92
C ASP A 107 2.27 15.57 11.24
N LYS A 108 3.53 15.29 11.62
CA LYS A 108 4.03 13.91 11.79
C LYS A 108 3.36 13.14 12.94
N GLY A 109 2.81 13.85 13.93
CA GLY A 109 2.17 13.27 15.11
C GLY A 109 0.64 13.12 15.02
N VAL A 110 0.01 13.46 13.90
CA VAL A 110 -1.45 13.43 13.78
C VAL A 110 -1.94 12.01 13.53
N SER A 111 -2.72 11.49 14.49
CA SER A 111 -3.39 10.20 14.34
C SER A 111 -4.61 10.28 13.42
N ARG A 112 -4.87 9.20 12.68
CA ARG A 112 -5.97 9.12 11.72
C ARG A 112 -6.68 7.77 11.84
N LYS A 113 -8.01 7.80 11.93
CA LYS A 113 -8.81 6.57 11.82
C LYS A 113 -8.94 6.14 10.37
N ILE A 114 -8.42 4.96 10.04
CA ILE A 114 -8.46 4.35 8.70
C ILE A 114 -9.20 3.01 8.74
N TYR A 115 -9.67 2.56 7.58
CA TYR A 115 -10.26 1.23 7.44
C TYR A 115 -9.20 0.15 7.28
N THR A 116 -9.57 -1.06 7.69
CA THR A 116 -8.89 -2.31 7.35
C THR A 116 -9.87 -3.20 6.59
N LEU A 117 -9.42 -3.83 5.50
CA LEU A 117 -10.24 -4.74 4.69
C LEU A 117 -10.29 -6.17 5.26
N CYS A 118 -9.76 -6.36 6.47
CA CYS A 118 -9.84 -7.57 7.27
C CYS A 118 -9.98 -7.19 8.75
N ASP A 119 -10.11 -8.20 9.60
CA ASP A 119 -10.12 -8.04 11.05
C ASP A 119 -8.89 -7.23 11.53
N ALA A 120 -9.16 -6.16 12.30
CA ALA A 120 -8.14 -5.20 12.71
C ALA A 120 -7.12 -5.81 13.69
N ASP A 121 -7.53 -6.71 14.57
CA ASP A 121 -6.62 -7.41 15.48
C ASP A 121 -5.65 -8.29 14.70
N LEU A 122 -6.16 -9.05 13.73
CA LEU A 122 -5.32 -9.83 12.81
C LEU A 122 -4.34 -8.93 12.04
N PHE A 123 -4.81 -7.82 11.49
CA PHE A 123 -3.96 -6.88 10.76
C PHE A 123 -2.80 -6.36 11.62
N VAL A 124 -3.08 -5.85 12.82
CA VAL A 124 -2.05 -5.30 13.71
C VAL A 124 -1.06 -6.40 14.13
N SER A 125 -1.55 -7.60 14.46
CA SER A 125 -0.71 -8.75 14.78
C SER A 125 0.25 -9.10 13.64
N LEU A 126 -0.22 -9.17 12.40
CA LEU A 126 0.61 -9.50 11.24
C LEU A 126 1.62 -8.40 10.90
N VAL A 127 1.30 -7.11 11.09
CA VAL A 127 2.27 -6.02 10.95
C VAL A 127 3.42 -6.19 11.95
N ASN A 128 3.11 -6.50 13.22
CA ASN A 128 4.12 -6.71 14.24
C ASN A 128 5.00 -7.92 13.91
N GLN A 129 4.39 -9.05 13.53
CA GLN A 129 5.13 -10.25 13.13
C GLN A 129 6.04 -10.01 11.92
N LEU A 130 5.56 -9.28 10.91
CA LEU A 130 6.35 -8.92 9.73
C LEU A 130 7.57 -8.07 10.11
N ARG A 131 7.42 -7.13 11.05
CA ARG A 131 8.51 -6.25 11.48
C ARG A 131 9.53 -6.93 12.39
N SER A 132 9.11 -7.96 13.13
CA SER A 132 10.00 -8.74 13.99
C SER A 132 10.77 -9.85 13.27
N CYS A 133 10.60 -10.00 11.95
CA CYS A 133 11.24 -11.09 11.22
C CYS A 133 12.74 -10.85 10.96
N PRO A 134 13.54 -11.92 10.74
CA PRO A 134 14.98 -11.79 10.50
C PRO A 134 15.33 -10.87 9.32
N ALA A 135 14.53 -10.90 8.25
CA ALA A 135 14.75 -10.05 7.07
C ALA A 135 14.57 -8.54 7.34
N ALA A 136 13.93 -8.15 8.45
CA ALA A 136 13.73 -6.75 8.84
C ALA A 136 14.65 -6.29 9.98
N ALA A 137 15.43 -7.19 10.58
CA ALA A 137 16.21 -6.92 11.78
C ALA A 137 17.33 -5.89 11.59
N ASP A 138 17.84 -5.72 10.37
CA ASP A 138 18.93 -4.78 10.06
C ASP A 138 18.43 -3.38 9.69
N PHE A 139 17.13 -3.09 9.77
CA PHE A 139 16.59 -1.79 9.34
C PHE A 139 17.20 -0.62 10.11
N ASP A 140 17.49 -0.78 11.40
CA ASP A 140 18.14 0.24 12.23
C ASP A 140 19.56 0.58 11.76
N GLU A 141 20.27 -0.37 11.15
CA GLU A 141 21.58 -0.12 10.53
C GLU A 141 21.44 0.45 9.12
N VAL A 142 20.49 -0.06 8.33
CA VAL A 142 20.24 0.43 6.97
C VAL A 142 19.88 1.91 6.96
N VAL A 143 19.11 2.40 7.94
CA VAL A 143 18.73 3.82 8.00
C VAL A 143 19.94 4.73 8.22
N LYS A 144 21.00 4.27 8.90
CA LYS A 144 22.23 5.08 9.14
C LYS A 144 23.00 5.36 7.84
N GLY A 145 22.89 4.49 6.84
CA GLY A 145 23.52 4.65 5.54
C GLY A 145 24.94 4.11 5.44
N TYR A 146 25.53 4.23 4.25
CA TYR A 146 26.79 3.56 3.88
C TYR A 146 27.98 4.52 3.80
N GLY A 147 27.97 5.59 4.61
CA GLY A 147 29.03 6.59 4.67
C GLY A 147 28.62 7.97 4.12
N GLU A 148 29.58 8.89 4.13
CA GLU A 148 29.36 10.33 3.89
C GLU A 148 28.81 10.68 2.50
N ASN A 149 29.01 9.79 1.52
CA ASN A 149 28.52 9.97 0.15
C ASN A 149 27.07 9.48 -0.05
N ASP A 150 26.44 8.84 0.95
CA ASP A 150 25.06 8.38 0.85
C ASP A 150 24.07 9.51 1.15
N THR A 151 23.66 10.21 0.10
CA THR A 151 22.72 11.34 0.15
C THR A 151 21.25 10.97 0.30
N ARG A 152 20.92 9.67 0.37
CA ARG A 152 19.52 9.22 0.49
C ARG A 152 19.00 9.51 1.89
N SER A 153 17.70 9.79 2.00
CA SER A 153 17.03 9.80 3.31
C SER A 153 16.93 8.37 3.87
N GLU A 154 16.74 8.25 5.18
CA GLU A 154 16.50 6.97 5.88
C GLU A 154 15.42 6.13 5.17
N ASN A 155 14.26 6.75 4.94
CA ASN A 155 13.15 6.15 4.20
C ASN A 155 13.53 5.77 2.75
N GLY A 156 14.38 6.58 2.11
CA GLY A 156 14.91 6.33 0.78
C GLY A 156 15.81 5.08 0.71
N ARG A 157 16.64 4.87 1.74
CA ARG A 157 17.54 3.70 1.85
C ARG A 157 16.75 2.42 1.98
N ILE A 158 15.79 2.38 2.90
CA ILE A 158 14.91 1.21 3.09
C ILE A 158 14.11 0.94 1.80
N ASN A 159 13.49 1.98 1.21
CA ASN A 159 12.71 1.82 -0.01
C ASN A 159 13.55 1.29 -1.19
N ALA A 160 14.82 1.66 -1.31
CA ALA A 160 15.69 1.16 -2.38
C ALA A 160 15.88 -0.37 -2.30
N ILE A 161 16.02 -0.91 -1.10
CA ILE A 161 16.17 -2.36 -0.91
C ILE A 161 14.83 -3.07 -1.11
N LEU A 162 13.78 -2.57 -0.47
CA LEU A 162 12.48 -3.25 -0.44
C LEU A 162 11.75 -3.18 -1.78
N ALA A 163 11.83 -2.07 -2.51
CA ALA A 163 11.23 -1.97 -3.84
C ALA A 163 11.83 -2.99 -4.83
N THR A 164 13.13 -3.25 -4.73
CA THR A 164 13.82 -4.25 -5.58
C THR A 164 13.38 -5.67 -5.22
N ALA A 165 13.15 -5.95 -3.93
CA ALA A 165 12.71 -7.26 -3.47
C ALA A 165 11.22 -7.52 -3.73
N PHE A 166 10.36 -6.52 -3.56
CA PHE A 166 8.91 -6.72 -3.53
C PHE A 166 8.25 -6.62 -4.90
N ASN A 167 8.69 -5.69 -5.75
CA ASN A 167 8.02 -5.44 -7.04
C ASN A 167 8.02 -6.67 -7.97
N PRO A 168 9.08 -7.50 -8.08
CA PRO A 168 9.04 -8.71 -8.88
C PRO A 168 7.89 -9.65 -8.48
N TRP A 169 7.72 -9.89 -7.17
CA TRP A 169 6.63 -10.71 -6.66
C TRP A 169 5.26 -10.09 -6.96
N VAL A 170 5.11 -8.77 -6.79
CA VAL A 170 3.84 -8.07 -7.05
C VAL A 170 3.41 -8.17 -8.52
N LYS A 171 4.36 -8.07 -9.45
CA LYS A 171 4.09 -8.24 -10.90
C LYS A 171 3.54 -9.62 -11.20
N THR A 172 4.17 -10.66 -10.65
CA THR A 172 3.69 -12.04 -10.76
C THR A 172 2.32 -12.22 -10.10
N PHE A 173 2.13 -11.67 -8.89
CA PHE A 173 0.86 -11.76 -8.16
C PHE A 173 -0.32 -11.13 -8.92
N LEU A 174 -0.09 -9.97 -9.55
CA LEU A 174 -1.11 -9.27 -10.33
C LEU A 174 -1.23 -9.76 -11.78
N GLY A 175 -0.26 -10.55 -12.26
CA GLY A 175 -0.19 -10.99 -13.65
C GLY A 175 0.04 -9.86 -14.66
N ASP A 176 0.64 -8.75 -14.24
CA ASP A 176 0.90 -7.58 -15.10
C ASP A 176 2.21 -6.88 -14.70
N ASP A 177 3.21 -6.95 -15.58
CA ASP A 177 4.55 -6.38 -15.38
C ASP A 177 4.59 -4.85 -15.25
N ARG A 178 3.52 -4.18 -15.66
CA ARG A 178 3.38 -2.73 -15.53
C ARG A 178 3.00 -2.35 -14.10
N ARG A 179 2.50 -3.28 -13.29
CA ARG A 179 1.99 -3.03 -11.94
C ARG A 179 3.10 -3.18 -10.90
N VAL A 180 3.01 -2.40 -9.84
CA VAL A 180 4.05 -2.27 -8.81
C VAL A 180 3.43 -2.18 -7.43
N TYR A 181 4.23 -2.38 -6.38
CA TYR A 181 3.78 -2.43 -4.99
C TYR A 181 2.86 -1.27 -4.60
N LYS A 182 3.16 -0.04 -5.02
CA LYS A 182 2.37 1.17 -4.69
C LYS A 182 0.95 1.15 -5.27
N ASP A 183 0.64 0.25 -6.20
CA ASP A 183 -0.71 0.07 -6.74
C ASP A 183 -1.68 -0.48 -5.69
N SER A 184 -1.18 -1.19 -4.65
CA SER A 184 -1.97 -1.60 -3.48
C SER A 184 -2.79 -0.44 -2.89
N ARG A 185 -2.20 0.75 -2.79
CA ARG A 185 -2.85 1.95 -2.29
C ARG A 185 -4.01 2.41 -3.15
N ALA A 186 -3.88 2.34 -4.48
CA ALA A 186 -4.93 2.73 -5.40
C ALA A 186 -6.08 1.70 -5.42
N ILE A 187 -5.74 0.41 -5.38
CA ILE A 187 -6.72 -0.68 -5.28
C ILE A 187 -7.48 -0.57 -3.96
N TYR A 188 -6.78 -0.41 -2.83
CA TYR A 188 -7.39 -0.18 -1.52
C TYR A 188 -8.34 1.00 -1.55
N ALA A 189 -7.92 2.15 -2.09
CA ALA A 189 -8.74 3.35 -2.11
C ALA A 189 -10.06 3.13 -2.87
N ARG A 190 -10.00 2.40 -4.00
CA ARG A 190 -11.19 2.01 -4.75
C ARG A 190 -12.09 1.08 -3.94
N ILE A 191 -11.54 0.04 -3.31
CA ILE A 191 -12.31 -0.89 -2.47
C ILE A 191 -12.96 -0.16 -1.30
N ALA A 192 -12.20 0.67 -0.58
CA ALA A 192 -12.69 1.42 0.57
C ALA A 192 -13.83 2.37 0.16
N TYR A 193 -13.69 3.06 -0.97
CA TYR A 193 -14.76 3.91 -1.51
C TYR A 193 -16.03 3.09 -1.77
N GLU A 194 -15.92 1.99 -2.53
CA GLU A 194 -17.06 1.15 -2.89
C GLU A 194 -17.71 0.52 -1.65
N MET A 195 -16.90 0.17 -0.65
CA MET A 195 -17.36 -0.49 0.58
C MET A 195 -18.05 0.48 1.53
N PHE A 196 -17.46 1.66 1.77
CA PHE A 196 -17.81 2.47 2.95
C PHE A 196 -18.39 3.85 2.62
N PHE A 197 -18.10 4.46 1.47
CA PHE A 197 -18.46 5.88 1.24
C PHE A 197 -19.97 6.16 1.37
N ARG A 198 -20.81 5.26 0.86
CA ARG A 198 -22.27 5.38 0.93
C ARG A 198 -22.91 4.73 2.17
N VAL A 199 -22.09 4.15 3.05
CA VAL A 199 -22.55 3.30 4.16
C VAL A 199 -22.16 3.87 5.51
N ASP A 200 -20.90 4.30 5.68
CA ASP A 200 -20.42 4.87 6.92
C ASP A 200 -20.95 6.31 7.08
N PRO A 201 -21.69 6.62 8.16
CA PRO A 201 -22.28 7.95 8.37
C PRO A 201 -21.24 9.08 8.46
N ARG A 202 -19.95 8.76 8.70
CA ARG A 202 -18.84 9.73 8.64
C ARG A 202 -18.85 10.55 7.35
N TRP A 203 -19.28 9.97 6.23
CA TRP A 203 -19.16 10.58 4.91
C TRP A 203 -20.44 11.25 4.41
N LYS A 204 -21.49 11.30 5.23
CA LYS A 204 -22.84 11.76 4.82
C LYS A 204 -22.84 13.16 4.19
N ASN A 205 -21.98 14.06 4.67
CA ASN A 205 -21.99 15.48 4.31
C ASN A 205 -20.74 15.91 3.52
N VAL A 206 -19.96 14.97 2.99
CA VAL A 206 -18.75 15.26 2.21
C VAL A 206 -18.79 14.52 0.88
N ASP A 207 -18.01 14.99 -0.09
CA ASP A 207 -17.92 14.33 -1.39
C ASP A 207 -16.82 13.24 -1.43
N GLU A 208 -16.67 12.65 -2.61
CA GLU A 208 -15.71 11.57 -2.83
C GLU A 208 -14.26 12.04 -2.69
N ASP A 209 -13.97 13.29 -3.05
CA ASP A 209 -12.61 13.81 -3.05
C ASP A 209 -12.12 14.03 -1.62
N VAL A 210 -12.99 14.52 -0.72
CA VAL A 210 -12.74 14.55 0.72
C VAL A 210 -12.52 13.14 1.28
N PHE A 211 -13.36 12.16 0.88
CA PHE A 211 -13.17 10.77 1.28
C PHE A 211 -11.76 10.27 0.91
N PHE A 212 -11.37 10.39 -0.37
CA PHE A 212 -10.05 9.94 -0.84
C PHE A 212 -8.91 10.70 -0.18
N MET A 213 -9.05 12.00 0.04
CA MET A 213 -8.06 12.82 0.73
C MET A 213 -7.82 12.30 2.15
N GLU A 214 -8.89 12.10 2.93
CA GLU A 214 -8.79 11.67 4.32
C GLU A 214 -8.29 10.23 4.44
N ILE A 215 -8.86 9.29 3.68
CA ILE A 215 -8.43 7.89 3.75
C ILE A 215 -6.99 7.72 3.28
N LEU A 216 -6.47 8.58 2.40
CA LEU A 216 -5.07 8.58 1.96
C LEU A 216 -4.18 9.57 2.71
N GLY A 217 -4.70 10.32 3.68
CA GLY A 217 -3.93 11.31 4.44
C GLY A 217 -3.20 12.33 3.56
N HIS A 218 -3.81 12.78 2.46
CA HIS A 218 -3.29 13.91 1.67
C HIS A 218 -3.57 15.24 2.37
N ASP A 219 -2.81 16.28 2.02
CA ASP A 219 -3.04 17.66 2.50
C ASP A 219 -4.02 18.42 1.60
N ASP A 220 -4.27 17.89 0.38
CA ASP A 220 -5.13 18.49 -0.61
C ASP A 220 -5.89 17.43 -1.43
N GLU A 221 -7.01 17.85 -2.01
CA GLU A 221 -7.92 17.04 -2.81
C GLU A 221 -7.45 16.84 -4.28
N ASN A 222 -6.41 17.54 -4.74
CA ASN A 222 -5.91 17.38 -6.12
C ASN A 222 -5.06 16.12 -6.28
N THR A 223 -4.35 15.74 -5.21
CA THR A 223 -3.43 14.60 -5.20
C THR A 223 -4.14 13.23 -5.35
N GLN A 224 -5.44 13.13 -5.06
CA GLN A 224 -6.17 11.85 -5.16
C GLN A 224 -6.45 11.38 -6.60
N LEU A 225 -6.38 12.27 -7.58
CA LEU A 225 -6.69 11.97 -8.99
C LEU A 225 -5.79 10.86 -9.60
N HIS A 226 -4.64 10.57 -8.98
CA HIS A 226 -3.73 9.50 -9.41
C HIS A 226 -4.17 8.08 -9.02
N TYR A 227 -5.15 7.95 -8.12
CA TYR A 227 -5.58 6.68 -7.53
C TYR A 227 -6.88 6.15 -8.15
N LYS A 228 -7.58 6.94 -8.99
CA LYS A 228 -8.82 6.56 -9.70
C LYS A 228 -8.61 5.69 -10.96
N GLN A 229 -7.39 5.18 -11.20
CA GLN A 229 -7.09 4.34 -12.38
C GLN A 229 -7.73 2.94 -12.29
N PHE A 230 -7.96 2.43 -11.08
CA PHE A 230 -8.48 1.09 -10.88
C PHE A 230 -10.01 1.08 -10.84
N LYS A 231 -10.62 0.12 -11.54
CA LYS A 231 -12.05 -0.21 -11.42
C LYS A 231 -12.19 -1.65 -10.90
N LEU A 232 -13.24 -1.89 -10.13
CA LEU A 232 -13.55 -3.23 -9.63
C LEU A 232 -14.57 -3.89 -10.55
N ALA A 233 -14.25 -5.09 -11.02
CA ALA A 233 -15.23 -6.02 -11.57
C ALA A 233 -15.72 -6.95 -10.46
N ASN A 234 -16.97 -7.41 -10.56
CA ASN A 234 -17.56 -8.39 -9.64
C ASN A 234 -17.54 -7.95 -8.15
N PHE A 235 -17.61 -6.64 -7.89
CA PHE A 235 -17.60 -6.12 -6.53
C PHE A 235 -18.88 -6.52 -5.77
N SER A 236 -18.71 -6.95 -4.52
CA SER A 236 -19.81 -7.19 -3.60
C SER A 236 -19.40 -6.85 -2.16
N ARG A 237 -20.22 -6.05 -1.46
CA ARG A 237 -20.04 -5.78 -0.02
C ARG A 237 -20.25 -7.02 0.85
N THR A 238 -20.95 -8.01 0.32
CA THR A 238 -21.25 -9.27 1.00
C THR A 238 -20.31 -10.40 0.60
N TRP A 239 -19.24 -10.12 -0.16
CA TRP A 239 -18.22 -11.11 -0.47
C TRP A 239 -17.70 -11.77 0.81
N ARG A 240 -17.44 -13.08 0.72
CA ARG A 240 -16.85 -13.89 1.78
C ARG A 240 -15.76 -14.76 1.15
N PRO A 241 -14.67 -15.02 1.88
CA PRO A 241 -13.64 -15.93 1.41
C PRO A 241 -14.20 -17.35 1.28
N HIS A 242 -13.69 -18.08 0.30
CA HIS A 242 -13.83 -19.52 0.26
C HIS A 242 -12.87 -20.12 1.29
N VAL A 243 -13.43 -20.78 2.30
CA VAL A 243 -12.73 -21.74 3.14
C VAL A 243 -12.71 -23.04 2.34
N GLY A 244 -11.57 -23.35 1.73
CA GLY A 244 -11.42 -24.28 0.60
C GLY A 244 -12.35 -25.50 0.59
N GLU A 245 -12.84 -25.84 -0.60
CA GLU A 245 -13.51 -27.13 -0.81
C GLU A 245 -12.50 -28.28 -0.63
N GLU A 246 -12.95 -29.38 -0.01
CA GLU A 246 -12.28 -30.70 0.03
C GLU A 246 -11.87 -31.23 -1.37
N ASN A 247 -12.27 -30.53 -2.44
CA ASN A 247 -12.14 -30.91 -3.84
C ASN A 247 -10.72 -31.09 -4.36
N THR A 248 -9.69 -30.36 -3.89
CA THR A 248 -8.32 -30.60 -4.38
C THR A 248 -7.73 -31.90 -3.83
N ARG A 249 -8.06 -32.26 -2.58
CA ARG A 249 -7.66 -33.54 -1.98
C ARG A 249 -8.48 -34.70 -2.56
N LEU A 250 -9.79 -34.52 -2.75
CA LEU A 250 -10.67 -35.49 -3.42
C LEU A 250 -10.29 -35.70 -4.90
N ALA A 251 -9.98 -34.65 -5.66
CA ALA A 251 -9.54 -34.76 -7.05
C ALA A 251 -8.14 -35.41 -7.17
N ALA A 252 -7.27 -35.23 -6.18
CA ALA A 252 -5.99 -35.94 -6.11
C ALA A 252 -6.19 -37.43 -5.77
N LEU A 253 -7.13 -37.77 -4.87
CA LEU A 253 -7.48 -39.15 -4.53
C LEU A 253 -8.19 -39.88 -5.68
N GLN A 254 -9.06 -39.21 -6.42
CA GLN A 254 -9.74 -39.78 -7.61
C GLN A 254 -8.82 -40.00 -8.81
N LYS A 255 -7.63 -39.37 -8.84
CA LYS A 255 -6.58 -39.64 -9.84
C LYS A 255 -5.60 -40.73 -9.39
N ALA A 256 -5.66 -41.15 -8.13
CA ALA A 256 -4.77 -42.13 -7.53
C ALA A 256 -5.42 -43.49 -7.27
N GLY A 257 -6.72 -43.64 -7.55
CA GLY A 257 -7.46 -44.90 -7.59
C GLY A 257 -7.89 -45.22 -9.02
#